data_AF-A0A8J6CGS2-F1
#
_entry.id   AF-A0A8J6CGS2-F1
#
_cell.length_a   1.000
_cell.length_b   1.000
_cell.length_c   1.000
_cell.angle_alpha   90.00
_cell.angle_beta   90.00
_cell.angle_gamma   90.00
#
_symmetry.space_group_name_H-M   'P 1'
#
loop_
_entity.id
_entity.type
_entity.pdbx_description
1 polymer ?
#
loop_
_entity_poly.entity_id
_entity_poly.type
_entity_poly.pdbx_seq_one_letter_code
_entity_poly.pdbx_strand_id
1 'polypeptide(L)'
;MSRVLALLPLLAATAVAFSGVAPPRAVHTAAQCRSLSAVVMSDTPAKKYRPTSFGVNPRVYKDRKANLYNRYYKSTQATALKKVAAALASGDAAAAGTAFSLATSVIDKNVKRGIIHRNKGARQKSRTQKRLSALVAAAK
;
A
#
# COMPACT_ATOMS: atom_id res chain seq x y z
N MET A 1 10.11 19.99 61.06
CA MET A 1 11.09 21.02 60.67
C MET A 1 12.23 20.34 59.92
N SER A 2 11.98 19.93 58.68
CA SER A 2 12.98 19.29 57.82
C SER A 2 12.87 19.99 56.47
N ARG A 3 13.54 21.13 56.40
CA ARG A 3 13.71 21.95 55.21
C ARG A 3 14.67 21.22 54.28
N VAL A 4 14.15 20.43 53.35
CA VAL A 4 14.95 19.94 52.22
C VAL A 4 14.85 20.96 51.09
N LEU A 5 16.01 21.55 50.85
CA LEU A 5 16.38 22.39 49.73
C LEU A 5 16.15 21.66 48.40
N ALA A 6 15.41 22.30 47.49
CA ALA A 6 15.71 22.33 46.05
C ALA A 6 14.94 23.50 45.41
N LEU A 7 15.54 24.68 45.50
CA LEU A 7 15.37 25.77 44.54
C LEU A 7 15.88 25.30 43.18
N LEU A 8 14.99 25.21 42.19
CA LEU A 8 15.28 25.44 40.78
C LEU A 8 13.99 25.94 40.10
N PRO A 9 13.85 27.26 39.88
CA PRO A 9 12.91 27.81 38.92
C PRO A 9 13.57 27.87 37.52
N LEU A 10 12.74 28.03 36.49
CA LEU A 10 13.11 28.46 35.13
C LEU A 10 13.94 27.46 34.30
N LEU A 11 13.26 26.68 33.46
CA LEU A 11 13.58 26.63 32.03
C LEU A 11 12.46 25.88 31.29
N ALA A 12 11.59 26.68 30.68
CA ALA A 12 10.74 26.25 29.60
C ALA A 12 11.58 25.60 28.50
N ALA A 13 11.34 24.32 28.23
CA ALA A 13 11.81 23.66 27.03
C ALA A 13 10.60 23.13 26.24
N THR A 14 9.73 24.05 25.84
CA THR A 14 8.88 23.88 24.67
C THR A 14 9.78 23.89 23.44
N ALA A 15 10.33 22.75 23.08
CA ALA A 15 10.95 22.53 21.78
C ALA A 15 9.94 21.81 20.87
N VAL A 16 9.01 22.60 20.34
CA VAL A 16 8.37 22.33 19.05
C VAL A 16 9.49 22.35 18.02
N ALA A 17 9.87 21.17 17.53
CA ALA A 17 10.70 21.03 16.34
C ALA A 17 10.04 19.99 15.42
N PHE A 18 8.92 20.41 14.85
CA PHE A 18 8.48 19.90 13.56
C PHE A 18 9.50 20.38 12.51
N SER A 19 10.49 19.54 12.23
CA SER A 19 11.46 19.77 11.15
C SER A 19 11.47 18.58 10.20
N GLY A 20 10.78 18.76 9.07
CA GLY A 20 11.21 18.20 7.78
C GLY A 20 11.00 16.71 7.58
N VAL A 21 9.78 16.31 7.19
CA VAL A 21 9.61 15.12 6.35
C VAL A 21 10.28 15.41 5.01
N ALA A 22 11.49 14.90 4.83
CA ALA A 22 12.22 14.96 3.57
C ALA A 22 11.48 14.12 2.50
N PRO A 23 11.26 14.65 1.29
CA PRO A 23 10.69 13.89 0.19
C PRO A 23 11.71 12.85 -0.33
N PRO A 24 11.30 11.61 -0.65
CA PRO A 24 12.19 10.66 -1.31
C PRO A 24 12.30 11.00 -2.80
N ARG A 25 13.28 11.83 -3.18
CA ARG A 25 13.75 11.94 -4.57
C ARG A 25 15.24 12.28 -4.64
N ALA A 26 16.06 11.26 -4.89
CA ALA A 26 17.15 11.27 -5.88
C ALA A 26 17.96 9.96 -5.73
N VAL A 27 17.65 8.95 -6.53
CA VAL A 27 18.58 7.85 -6.83
C VAL A 27 19.00 8.00 -8.27
N HIS A 28 20.10 8.72 -8.51
CA HIS A 28 20.98 8.57 -9.67
C HIS A 28 22.29 9.30 -9.40
N THR A 29 23.24 8.61 -8.76
CA THR A 29 24.66 8.85 -9.01
C THR A 29 25.19 7.65 -9.79
N ALA A 30 25.56 7.92 -11.03
CA ALA A 30 26.31 7.01 -11.87
C ALA A 30 27.77 6.93 -11.38
N ALA A 31 28.40 5.80 -11.70
CA ALA A 31 29.84 5.50 -11.67
C ALA A 31 30.35 4.56 -10.55
N GLN A 32 30.48 3.29 -10.97
CA GLN A 32 31.62 2.38 -10.73
C GLN A 32 31.68 1.68 -9.34
N CYS A 33 31.86 0.36 -9.22
CA CYS A 33 32.13 -0.73 -10.18
C CYS A 33 32.08 -2.05 -9.40
N ARG A 34 31.48 -3.11 -9.97
CA ARG A 34 32.10 -4.45 -10.20
C ARG A 34 31.04 -5.52 -10.44
N SER A 35 31.08 -6.06 -11.66
CA SER A 35 30.85 -7.47 -12.02
C SER A 35 29.62 -8.20 -11.49
N LEU A 36 28.86 -8.78 -12.44
CA LEU A 36 27.72 -9.69 -12.32
C LEU A 36 26.37 -8.96 -12.27
N SER A 37 25.81 -8.50 -13.38
CA SER A 37 25.32 -9.39 -14.43
C SER A 37 25.04 -8.58 -15.70
N ALA A 38 25.91 -8.75 -16.69
CA ALA A 38 25.60 -8.42 -18.06
C ALA A 38 24.52 -9.37 -18.57
N VAL A 39 23.25 -8.94 -18.64
CA VAL A 39 22.24 -9.37 -19.64
C VAL A 39 21.19 -8.26 -19.77
N VAL A 40 21.55 -7.16 -20.44
CA VAL A 40 20.55 -6.27 -21.04
C VAL A 40 20.11 -6.92 -22.35
N MET A 41 18.81 -7.16 -22.44
CA MET A 41 18.00 -7.25 -23.66
C MET A 41 18.79 -7.62 -24.93
N SER A 42 18.97 -8.91 -25.17
CA SER A 42 18.82 -9.37 -26.54
C SER A 42 17.33 -9.29 -26.86
N ASP A 43 17.00 -8.57 -27.92
CA ASP A 43 15.87 -8.87 -28.79
C ASP A 43 15.77 -10.39 -28.94
N THR A 44 14.98 -11.04 -28.08
CA THR A 44 14.58 -12.40 -28.36
C THR A 44 13.58 -12.24 -29.49
N PRO A 45 13.90 -12.76 -30.69
CA PRO A 45 13.03 -12.58 -31.84
C PRO A 45 11.64 -13.02 -31.43
N ALA A 46 10.64 -12.37 -32.00
CA ALA A 46 9.27 -12.86 -32.04
C ALA A 46 9.25 -14.25 -32.68
N LYS A 47 9.67 -15.28 -31.94
CA LYS A 47 9.29 -16.65 -32.22
C LYS A 47 7.81 -16.62 -31.89
N LYS A 48 6.98 -16.62 -32.94
CA LYS A 48 5.57 -16.95 -32.85
C LYS A 48 5.49 -18.29 -32.11
N TYR A 49 5.44 -18.26 -30.78
CA TYR A 49 5.17 -19.44 -29.97
C TYR A 49 3.68 -19.71 -30.14
N ARG A 50 3.33 -20.34 -31.26
CA ARG A 50 2.10 -21.11 -31.37
C ARG A 50 2.27 -22.28 -30.40
N PRO A 51 1.43 -22.41 -29.36
CA PRO A 51 1.54 -23.49 -28.40
C PRO A 51 0.96 -24.76 -29.04
N THR A 52 1.65 -25.31 -30.02
CA THR A 52 1.35 -26.63 -30.58
C THR A 52 2.67 -27.34 -30.87
N SER A 53 3.43 -27.65 -29.80
CA SER A 53 4.53 -28.62 -29.80
C SER A 53 4.99 -28.91 -28.35
N PHE A 54 4.46 -30.00 -27.79
CA PHE A 54 5.01 -30.87 -26.72
C PHE A 54 5.86 -30.25 -25.58
N GLY A 55 5.26 -29.48 -24.66
CA GLY A 55 5.98 -29.21 -23.40
C GLY A 55 5.31 -28.30 -22.36
N VAL A 56 4.42 -27.39 -22.78
CA VAL A 56 3.66 -26.54 -21.84
C VAL A 56 2.21 -26.48 -22.29
N ASN A 57 1.30 -26.91 -21.40
CA ASN A 57 -0.13 -26.80 -21.66
C ASN A 57 -0.51 -25.31 -21.84
N PRO A 58 -1.16 -24.91 -22.96
CA PRO A 58 -1.50 -23.51 -23.22
C PRO A 58 -2.40 -22.90 -22.13
N ARG A 59 -3.14 -23.74 -21.40
CA ARG A 59 -3.92 -23.37 -20.21
C ARG A 59 -3.01 -22.83 -19.10
N VAL A 60 -1.95 -23.57 -18.75
CA VAL A 60 -0.99 -23.20 -17.70
C VAL A 60 -0.35 -21.84 -17.98
N TYR A 61 0.01 -21.56 -19.24
CA TYR A 61 0.56 -20.25 -19.61
C TYR A 61 -0.45 -19.11 -19.41
N LYS A 62 -1.69 -19.28 -19.89
CA LYS A 62 -2.77 -18.30 -19.71
C LYS A 62 -3.07 -18.06 -18.23
N ASP A 63 -3.11 -19.14 -17.44
CA ASP A 63 -3.35 -19.09 -16.00
C ASP A 63 -2.22 -18.33 -15.29
N ARG A 64 -0.95 -18.62 -15.60
CA ARG A 64 0.19 -17.87 -15.05
C ARG A 64 0.11 -16.38 -15.36
N LYS A 65 -0.25 -16.02 -16.60
CA LYS A 65 -0.42 -14.62 -17.01
C LYS A 65 -1.56 -13.94 -16.24
N ALA A 66 -2.72 -14.59 -16.14
CA ALA A 66 -3.87 -14.08 -15.39
C ALA A 66 -3.57 -13.96 -13.88
N ASN A 67 -2.84 -14.93 -13.32
CA ASN A 67 -2.42 -14.92 -11.93
C ASN A 67 -1.49 -13.75 -11.60
N LEU A 68 -0.49 -13.47 -12.44
CA LEU A 68 0.39 -12.31 -12.25
C LEU A 68 -0.39 -10.99 -12.29
N TYR A 69 -1.29 -10.84 -13.26
CA TYR A 69 -2.17 -9.67 -13.37
C TYR A 69 -3.05 -9.52 -12.13
N ASN A 70 -3.78 -10.58 -11.75
CA ASN A 70 -4.68 -10.57 -10.60
C ASN A 70 -3.93 -10.33 -9.28
N ARG A 71 -2.71 -10.86 -9.13
CA ARG A 71 -1.88 -10.67 -7.95
C ARG A 71 -1.57 -9.19 -7.73
N TYR A 72 -1.19 -8.47 -8.79
CA TYR A 72 -0.84 -7.05 -8.71
C TYR A 72 -2.02 -6.19 -8.25
N TYR A 73 -3.22 -6.37 -8.83
CA TYR A 73 -4.37 -5.56 -8.43
C TYR A 73 -4.93 -5.93 -7.05
N LYS A 74 -4.86 -7.21 -6.68
CA LYS A 74 -5.24 -7.64 -5.32
C LYS A 74 -4.28 -7.10 -4.27
N SER A 75 -2.97 -7.07 -4.56
CA SER A 75 -1.98 -6.54 -3.61
C SER A 75 -2.10 -5.03 -3.44
N THR A 76 -2.27 -4.27 -4.52
CA THR A 76 -2.48 -2.80 -4.45
C THR A 76 -3.72 -2.45 -3.62
N GLN A 77 -4.82 -3.17 -3.83
CA GLN A 77 -6.03 -2.99 -3.00
C GLN A 77 -5.81 -3.38 -1.55
N ALA A 78 -5.10 -4.48 -1.27
CA ALA A 78 -4.78 -4.88 0.09
C ALA A 78 -3.94 -3.81 0.80
N THR A 79 -2.99 -3.18 0.11
CA THR A 79 -2.21 -2.06 0.62
C THR A 79 -3.09 -0.85 0.95
N ALA A 80 -4.05 -0.50 0.08
CA ALA A 80 -5.00 0.59 0.38
C ALA A 80 -5.84 0.29 1.63
N LEU A 81 -6.32 -0.95 1.79
CA LEU A 81 -7.07 -1.37 2.98
C LEU A 81 -6.20 -1.36 4.25
N LYS A 82 -4.92 -1.73 4.16
CA LYS A 82 -3.97 -1.64 5.28
C LYS A 82 -3.75 -0.20 5.73
N LYS A 83 -3.68 0.77 4.81
CA LYS A 83 -3.59 2.20 5.14
C LYS A 83 -4.81 2.68 5.93
N VAL A 84 -6.01 2.25 5.53
CA VAL A 84 -7.23 2.55 6.30
C VAL A 84 -7.16 1.91 7.69
N ALA A 85 -6.74 0.65 7.79
CA ALA A 85 -6.60 -0.03 9.08
C ALA A 85 -5.59 0.68 10.00
N ALA A 86 -4.49 1.21 9.45
CA ALA A 86 -3.51 1.99 10.21
C ALA A 86 -4.10 3.32 10.72
N ALA A 87 -4.84 4.06 9.89
CA ALA A 87 -5.53 5.28 10.30
C ALA A 87 -6.64 5.03 11.33
N LEU A 88 -7.32 3.89 11.24
CA LEU A 88 -8.29 3.46 12.25
C LEU A 88 -7.61 3.16 13.60
N ALA A 89 -6.38 2.65 13.58
CA ALA A 89 -5.62 2.36 14.79
C ALA A 89 -5.05 3.62 15.47
N SER A 90 -4.75 4.68 14.70
CA SER A 90 -4.32 5.97 15.26
C SER A 90 -5.48 6.77 15.87
N GLY A 91 -6.74 6.46 15.53
CA GLY A 91 -7.92 7.13 16.06
C GLY A 91 -8.33 8.41 15.31
N ASP A 92 -7.63 8.75 14.21
CA ASP A 92 -7.88 9.98 13.45
C ASP A 92 -9.06 9.82 12.47
N ALA A 93 -10.26 10.26 12.87
CA ALA A 93 -11.46 10.10 12.05
C ALA A 93 -11.38 10.77 10.66
N ALA A 94 -10.76 11.96 10.57
CA ALA A 94 -10.61 12.69 9.30
C ALA A 94 -9.64 11.98 8.34
N ALA A 95 -8.49 11.53 8.83
CA ALA A 95 -7.52 10.80 8.04
C ALA A 95 -8.06 9.42 7.59
N ALA A 96 -8.83 8.75 8.45
CA ALA A 96 -9.45 7.48 8.12
C ALA A 96 -10.52 7.63 7.02
N GLY A 97 -11.28 8.72 7.00
CA GLY A 97 -12.27 9.03 5.96
C GLY A 97 -11.66 9.29 4.57
N THR A 98 -10.56 10.04 4.50
CA THR A 98 -9.85 10.28 3.24
C THR A 98 -9.20 9.00 2.71
N ALA A 99 -8.54 8.23 3.57
CA ALA A 99 -7.95 6.94 3.21
C ALA A 99 -9.02 5.95 2.72
N PHE A 100 -10.21 5.96 3.33
CA PHE A 100 -11.32 5.10 2.92
C PHE A 100 -11.85 5.47 1.54
N SER A 101 -11.99 6.76 1.23
CA SER A 101 -12.42 7.23 -0.10
C SER A 101 -11.46 6.80 -1.21
N LEU A 102 -10.15 6.79 -0.93
CA LEU A 102 -9.16 6.24 -1.85
C LEU A 102 -9.28 4.72 -1.98
N ALA A 103 -9.49 4.01 -0.88
CA ALA A 103 -9.64 2.56 -0.88
C ALA A 103 -10.89 2.10 -1.64
N THR A 104 -12.04 2.79 -1.49
CA THR A 104 -13.28 2.48 -2.21
C THR A 104 -13.10 2.63 -3.72
N SER A 105 -12.43 3.70 -4.17
CA SER A 105 -12.08 3.92 -5.58
C SER A 105 -11.26 2.76 -6.16
N VAL A 106 -10.27 2.27 -5.42
CA VAL A 106 -9.44 1.12 -5.85
C VAL A 106 -10.26 -0.17 -5.92
N ILE A 107 -11.11 -0.43 -4.92
CA ILE A 107 -12.00 -1.60 -4.90
C ILE A 107 -12.91 -1.61 -6.12
N ASP A 108 -13.55 -0.48 -6.41
CA ASP A 108 -14.53 -0.39 -7.50
C ASP A 108 -13.87 -0.50 -8.88
N LYS A 109 -12.64 0.03 -9.05
CA LYS A 109 -11.83 -0.23 -10.25
C LYS A 109 -11.53 -1.72 -10.42
N ASN A 110 -11.22 -2.44 -9.35
CA ASN A 110 -10.95 -3.88 -9.40
C ASN A 110 -12.21 -4.71 -9.68
N VAL A 111 -13.39 -4.25 -9.24
CA VAL A 111 -14.69 -4.85 -9.59
C VAL A 111 -15.00 -4.64 -11.07
N LYS A 112 -14.84 -3.40 -11.58
CA LYS A 112 -15.04 -3.10 -13.01
C LYS A 112 -14.14 -3.93 -13.92
N ARG A 113 -12.90 -4.21 -13.50
CA ARG A 113 -11.95 -5.08 -14.21
C ARG A 113 -12.27 -6.58 -14.11
N GLY A 114 -13.24 -6.99 -13.30
CA GLY A 114 -13.58 -8.41 -13.09
C GLY A 114 -12.59 -9.19 -12.22
N ILE A 115 -11.61 -8.53 -11.58
CA ILE A 115 -10.58 -9.18 -10.74
C ILE A 115 -11.18 -9.66 -9.41
N ILE A 116 -12.18 -8.93 -8.93
CA ILE A 116 -12.94 -9.21 -7.72
C ILE A 116 -14.43 -9.19 -8.05
N HIS A 117 -15.15 -10.20 -7.56
CA HIS A 117 -16.60 -10.26 -7.70
C HIS A 117 -17.30 -9.11 -6.96
N ARG A 118 -18.43 -8.62 -7.51
CA ARG A 118 -19.23 -7.51 -6.94
C ARG A 118 -19.52 -7.66 -5.46
N ASN A 119 -19.91 -8.86 -5.02
CA ASN A 119 -20.22 -9.15 -3.61
C ASN A 119 -18.97 -9.07 -2.72
N LYS A 120 -17.80 -9.47 -3.22
CA LYS A 120 -16.56 -9.37 -2.44
C LYS A 120 -16.14 -7.92 -2.26
N GLY A 121 -16.26 -7.09 -3.30
CA GLY A 121 -16.06 -5.64 -3.20
C GLY A 121 -17.04 -5.01 -2.21
N ALA A 122 -18.34 -5.30 -2.33
CA ALA A 122 -19.37 -4.80 -1.41
C ALA A 122 -19.12 -5.19 0.05
N ARG A 123 -18.73 -6.46 0.31
CA ARG A 123 -18.38 -6.93 1.66
C ARG A 123 -17.19 -6.17 2.24
N GLN A 124 -16.16 -5.90 1.44
CA GLN A 124 -14.99 -5.14 1.90
C GLN A 124 -15.37 -3.69 2.23
N LYS A 125 -16.15 -3.02 1.38
CA LYS A 125 -16.66 -1.66 1.63
C LYS A 125 -17.49 -1.61 2.91
N SER A 126 -18.46 -2.52 3.06
CA SER A 126 -19.33 -2.58 4.24
C SER A 126 -18.55 -2.82 5.54
N ARG A 127 -17.60 -3.77 5.56
CA ARG A 127 -16.80 -4.05 6.76
C ARG A 127 -15.96 -2.86 7.20
N THR A 128 -15.31 -2.18 6.26
CA THR A 128 -14.49 -1.00 6.59
C THR A 128 -15.35 0.17 7.03
N GLN A 129 -16.50 0.39 6.37
CA GLN A 129 -17.46 1.41 6.77
C GLN A 129 -17.96 1.21 8.20
N LYS A 130 -18.30 -0.03 8.58
CA LYS A 130 -18.74 -0.36 9.95
C LYS A 130 -17.71 0.00 11.01
N ARG A 131 -16.41 -0.17 10.70
CA ARG A 131 -15.33 0.22 11.61
C ARG A 131 -15.20 1.72 11.74
N LEU A 132 -15.29 2.46 10.63
CA LEU A 132 -15.30 3.92 10.64
C LEU A 132 -16.48 4.48 11.44
N SER A 133 -17.69 3.96 11.18
CA SER A 133 -18.89 4.41 11.89
C SER A 133 -18.81 4.11 13.38
N ALA A 134 -18.18 3.00 13.79
CA ALA A 134 -17.97 2.68 15.21
C ALA A 134 -17.05 3.71 15.89
N LEU A 135 -15.98 4.15 15.22
CA LEU A 135 -15.11 5.21 15.77
C LEU A 135 -15.86 6.55 15.89
N VAL A 136 -16.62 6.92 14.86
CA VAL A 136 -17.41 8.17 14.89
C VAL A 136 -18.50 8.12 15.96
N ALA A 137 -19.16 6.97 16.13
CA ALA A 137 -20.19 6.79 17.16
C ALA A 137 -19.61 6.82 18.59
N ALA A 138 -18.36 6.36 18.79
CA ALA A 138 -17.69 6.44 20.08
C ALA A 138 -17.20 7.86 20.43
N ALA A 139 -17.00 8.71 19.42
CA ALA A 139 -16.60 10.10 19.59
C ALA A 139 -17.77 11.08 19.78
N LYS A 140 -19.00 10.61 19.53
CA LYS A 140 -20.25 11.37 19.70
C LYS A 140 -20.86 11.08 21.06
#